data_AF-A0A7L2R8B3-F1
#
_entry.id   AF-A0A7L2R8B3-F1
#
_cell.length_a   1.000
_cell.length_b   1.000
_cell.length_c   1.000
_cell.angle_alpha   90.00
_cell.angle_beta   90.00
_cell.angle_gamma   90.00
#
_symmetry.space_group_name_H-M   'P 1'
#
loop_
_entity.id
_entity.type
_entity.pdbx_description
1 polymer ?
#
loop_
_entity_poly.entity_id
_entity_poly.type
_entity_poly.pdbx_seq_one_letter_code
_entity_poly.pdbx_strand_id
1 'polypeptide(L)' 'MLMDLDRRRKMLGYLRRVNYGTFEKTCKELDIQYSPPQPYARRVTKRWLVKKALCIKVW' A
#
# COMPACT_ATOMS: atom_id res chain seq x y z
N MET A 1 6.54 17.26 -0.21
CA MET A 1 7.19 16.26 -1.09
C MET A 1 7.34 14.82 -0.53
N LEU A 2 6.96 14.49 0.70
CA LEU A 2 6.53 13.10 1.06
C LEU A 2 5.13 13.14 1.69
N MET A 3 4.90 14.16 2.53
CA MET A 3 3.61 14.49 3.12
C MET A 3 2.50 14.69 2.08
N ASP A 4 2.79 15.25 0.91
CA ASP A 4 1.79 15.45 -0.15
C ASP A 4 1.35 14.13 -0.79
N LEU A 5 2.26 13.15 -0.89
CA LEU A 5 1.95 11.79 -1.33
C LEU A 5 1.09 11.07 -0.29
N ASP A 6 1.39 11.23 0.99
CA ASP A 6 0.59 10.68 2.08
C ASP A 6 -0.81 11.31 2.13
N ARG A 7 -0.90 12.62 1.94
CA ARG A 7 -2.17 13.36 1.84
C ARG A 7 -3.00 12.86 0.66
N ARG A 8 -2.38 12.71 -0.52
CA ARG A 8 -3.03 12.12 -1.71
C ARG A 8 -3.50 10.69 -1.45
N ARG A 9 -2.69 9.83 -0.84
CA ARG A 9 -3.08 8.46 -0.46
C ARG A 9 -4.26 8.45 0.51
N LYS A 10 -4.29 9.36 1.48
CA LYS A 10 -5.41 9.51 2.43
C LYS A 10 -6.71 9.92 1.71
N MET A 11 -6.64 10.86 0.78
CA MET A 11 -7.78 11.29 -0.03
C MET A 11 -8.30 10.16 -0.93
N LEU A 12 -7.41 9.45 -1.62
CA LEU A 12 -7.78 8.28 -2.44
C LEU A 12 -8.41 7.16 -1.60
N GLY A 13 -7.88 6.91 -0.40
CA GLY A 13 -8.46 5.95 0.54
C GLY A 13 -9.83 6.36 1.09
N TYR A 14 -10.11 7.67 1.19
CA TYR A 14 -11.45 8.17 1.52
C TYR A 14 -12.40 8.03 0.32
N LEU A 15 -11.98 8.48 -0.87
CA LEU A 15 -12.76 8.37 -2.10
C LEU A 15 -13.16 6.93 -2.40
N ARG A 16 -12.24 5.97 -2.27
CA ARG A 16 -12.54 4.55 -2.43
C ARG A 16 -13.67 4.04 -1.52
N ARG A 17 -13.81 4.59 -0.31
CA ARG A 17 -14.85 4.20 0.65
C ARG A 17 -16.20 4.87 0.37
N VAL A 18 -16.19 6.10 -0.13
CA VAL A 18 -17.41 6.90 -0.34
C VAL A 18 -17.98 6.71 -1.74
N ASN A 19 -17.16 6.77 -2.78
CA ASN A 19 -17.59 6.66 -4.17
C ASN A 19 -16.53 5.98 -5.03
N TYR A 20 -16.74 4.69 -5.26
CA TYR A 20 -15.82 3.87 -6.05
C TYR A 20 -15.77 4.27 -7.54
N GLY A 21 -16.89 4.71 -8.12
CA GLY A 21 -16.95 5.09 -9.54
C GLY A 21 -16.08 6.29 -9.86
N THR A 22 -16.08 7.33 -9.01
CA THR A 22 -15.17 8.48 -9.15
C THR A 22 -13.72 8.10 -8.87
N PHE A 23 -13.49 7.18 -7.92
CA PHE A 23 -12.14 6.68 -7.61
C PHE A 23 -11.51 5.97 -8.82
N GLU A 24 -12.24 5.09 -9.49
CA GLU A 24 -11.72 4.36 -10.65
C GLU A 24 -11.39 5.29 -11.82
N LYS A 25 -12.27 6.26 -12.12
CA LYS A 25 -12.03 7.26 -13.17
C LYS A 25 -10.78 8.09 -12.89
N THR A 26 -10.68 8.64 -11.69
CA THR A 26 -9.51 9.46 -11.29
C THR A 26 -8.20 8.67 -11.31
N CYS A 27 -8.21 7.40 -10.88
CA CYS A 27 -7.04 6.52 -10.98
C CYS A 27 -6.63 6.25 -12.44
N LYS A 28 -7.58 6.11 -13.37
CA LYS A 28 -7.29 5.93 -14.80
C LYS A 28 -6.79 7.22 -15.47
N GLU A 29 -7.43 8.36 -15.19
CA GLU A 29 -7.09 9.66 -15.79
C GLU A 29 -5.70 10.15 -15.37
N LEU A 30 -5.33 9.92 -14.11
CA LEU A 30 -4.05 10.36 -13.54
C LEU A 30 -2.96 9.27 -13.60
N ASP A 31 -3.25 8.13 -14.25
CA ASP A 31 -2.41 6.94 -14.35
C ASP A 31 -1.80 6.51 -13.00
N ILE A 32 -2.66 6.36 -11.99
CA ILE A 32 -2.25 6.08 -10.60
C ILE A 32 -2.62 4.66 -10.22
N GLN A 33 -1.60 3.84 -9.95
CA GLN A 33 -1.82 2.57 -9.29
C GLN A 33 -2.02 2.75 -7.78
N TYR A 34 -3.24 2.51 -7.29
CA TYR A 34 -3.54 2.53 -5.87
C TYR A 34 -3.13 1.21 -5.21
N SER A 35 -2.19 1.27 -4.26
CA SER A 35 -1.83 0.15 -3.39
C SER A 35 -2.30 0.44 -1.96
N PRO A 36 -3.10 -0.45 -1.34
CA PRO A 36 -3.48 -0.32 0.06
C PRO A 36 -2.25 -0.34 0.99
N PRO A 37 -2.28 0.37 2.12
CA PRO A 37 -1.21 0.29 3.09
C PRO A 37 -1.10 -1.12 3.68
N GLN A 38 0.12 -1.56 3.94
CA GLN A 38 0.37 -2.82 4.64
C GLN A 38 -0.23 -2.75 6.06
N PRO A 39 -0.84 -3.83 6.56
CA PRO A 39 -1.43 -3.84 7.91
C PRO A 39 -0.38 -3.66 9.02
N TYR A 40 0.86 -4.10 8.78
CA TYR A 40 1.95 -3.97 9.73
C TYR A 40 3.21 -3.45 9.05
N ALA A 41 3.63 -2.23 9.39
CA ALA A 41 4.91 -1.67 9.01
C ALA A 41 6.00 -2.11 9.99
N ARG A 42 6.48 -3.35 9.85
CA ARG A 42 7.57 -3.87 10.69
C ARG A 42 8.91 -3.62 10.04
N ARG A 43 9.92 -3.31 10.86
CA ARG A 43 11.30 -3.25 10.38
C ARG A 43 11.77 -4.66 10.02
N VAL A 44 12.11 -4.84 8.75
CA VAL A 44 12.66 -6.09 8.24
C VAL A 44 14.15 -6.16 8.59
N THR A 45 14.51 -7.01 9.56
CA THR A 45 15.91 -7.22 9.98
C THR A 45 16.53 -8.41 9.26
N LYS A 46 17.87 -8.44 9.14
CA LYS A 46 18.61 -9.57 8.52
C LYS A 46 18.25 -10.92 9.16
N ARG A 47 18.19 -10.96 10.50
CA ARG A 47 17.80 -12.17 11.26
C ARG A 47 16.39 -12.65 10.90
N TRP A 48 15.44 -11.73 10.78
CA TRP A 48 14.06 -12.08 10.43
C TRP A 48 13.97 -12.61 9.00
N LEU A 49 14.68 -12.00 8.04
CA LEU A 49 14.71 -12.45 6.64
C LEU A 49 15.22 -13.89 6.51
N VAL A 50 16.37 -14.20 7.12
CA VAL A 50 16.96 -15.56 7.07
C VAL A 50 16.01 -16.57 7.71
N LYS A 51 15.46 -16.25 8.89
CA LYS A 51 14.49 -17.13 9.56
C LYS A 51 13.25 -17.37 8.71
N LYS A 52 12.67 -16.32 8.12
CA LYS A 52 11.45 -16.42 7.31
C LYS A 52 11.69 -17.23 6.04
N ALA A 53 12.81 -17.02 5.36
CA ALA A 53 13.20 -17.79 4.17
C ALA A 53 13.39 -19.28 4.50
N LEU A 54 14.04 -19.61 5.62
CA LEU A 54 14.18 -20.99 6.09
C LEU A 54 12.81 -21.63 6.35
N CYS A 55 11.92 -20.95 7.09
CA CYS A 55 10.59 -21.49 7.39
C CYS A 55 9.74 -21.73 6.13
N ILE A 56 9.88 -20.90 5.08
CA ILE A 56 9.17 -21.11 3.81
C ILE A 56 9.71 -22.34 3.06
N LYS A 57 11.00 -22.64 3.17
CA LYS A 57 11.61 -23.82 2.50
C LYS A 57 11.31 -25.14 3.23
N VAL A 58 11.12 -25.09 4.55
CA VAL A 58 10.88 -26.27 5.40
C VAL A 58 9.40 -26.66 5.44
N TRP A 59 8.50 -25.70 5.25
CA TRP A 59 7.06 -25.91 5.20
C TRP A 59 6.62 -26.32 3.79
#